data_AF-A0A849ZK50-F1
#
_entry.id   AF-A0A849ZK50-F1
#
_cell.length_a   1.000
_cell.length_b   1.000
_cell.length_c   1.000
_cell.angle_alpha   90.00
_cell.angle_beta   90.00
_cell.angle_gamma   90.00
#
_symmetry.space_group_name_H-M   'P 1'
#
loop_
_entity.id
_entity.type
_entity.pdbx_description
1 polymer ?
#
loop_
_entity_poly.entity_id
_entity_poly.type
_entity_poly.pdbx_seq_one_letter_code
_entity_poly.pdbx_strand_id
1 'polypeptide(L)'
;MSALADDLLDLLTRTVRAQRAELVRVARHEGLGPEDAVDCVHDALVTFLNLTESGLRTVEEEAIPAYLAGIVRNAARNKRRLHHLAKPHASLDLLDSGADEPLTDAMLESAEDHVRLRACVDQLCGTQRAVVTLRFLEEQPGEDVAASLGISRGYVDVLLHRAKVQLRSCMAEPTSSPSP
;
A
#
# COMPACT_ATOMS: atom_id res chain seq x y z
N MET A 1 -13.57 12.93 -26.10
CA MET A 1 -12.35 12.79 -25.29
C MET A 1 -12.15 13.95 -24.33
N SER A 2 -12.21 15.23 -24.75
CA SER A 2 -12.02 16.38 -23.84
C SER A 2 -13.01 16.43 -22.66
N ALA A 3 -14.30 16.20 -22.89
CA ALA A 3 -15.32 16.32 -21.83
C ALA A 3 -15.23 15.23 -20.74
N LEU A 4 -14.73 14.03 -21.08
CA LEU A 4 -14.51 12.95 -20.12
C LEU A 4 -13.25 13.18 -19.27
N ALA A 5 -12.24 13.84 -19.84
CA ALA A 5 -11.02 14.21 -19.12
C ALA A 5 -11.28 15.37 -18.14
N ASP A 6 -12.07 16.38 -18.55
CA ASP A 6 -12.47 17.48 -17.67
C ASP A 6 -13.30 16.99 -16.48
N ASP A 7 -14.24 16.07 -16.71
CA ASP A 7 -15.12 15.54 -15.65
C ASP A 7 -14.34 14.71 -14.61
N LEU A 8 -13.35 13.90 -15.07
CA LEU A 8 -12.44 13.17 -14.19
C LEU A 8 -11.54 14.11 -13.38
N LEU A 9 -11.06 15.20 -13.98
CA LEU A 9 -10.21 16.18 -13.31
C LEU A 9 -10.98 16.95 -12.24
N ASP A 10 -12.24 17.31 -12.51
CA ASP A 10 -13.15 17.94 -11.55
C ASP A 10 -13.50 17.00 -10.38
N LEU A 11 -13.82 15.75 -10.70
CA LEU A 11 -14.05 14.71 -9.70
C LEU A 11 -12.81 14.53 -8.81
N LEU A 12 -11.63 14.37 -9.40
CA LEU A 12 -10.39 14.25 -8.65
C LEU A 12 -10.12 15.48 -7.79
N THR A 13 -10.34 16.67 -8.33
CA THR A 13 -10.16 17.92 -7.57
C THR A 13 -11.06 17.96 -6.33
N ARG A 14 -12.33 17.54 -6.46
CA ARG A 14 -13.26 17.43 -5.33
C ARG A 14 -12.80 16.40 -4.31
N THR A 15 -12.46 15.19 -4.76
CA THR A 15 -12.01 14.08 -3.91
C THR A 15 -10.72 14.44 -3.17
N VAL A 16 -9.74 15.02 -3.85
CA VAL A 16 -8.48 15.46 -3.25
C VAL A 16 -8.71 16.55 -2.23
N ARG A 17 -9.53 17.56 -2.52
CA ARG A 17 -9.83 18.62 -1.53
C ARG A 17 -10.50 18.06 -0.28
N ALA A 18 -11.39 17.08 -0.42
CA ALA A 18 -12.04 16.43 0.70
C ALA A 18 -11.10 15.49 1.50
N GLN A 19 -10.14 14.84 0.83
CA GLN A 19 -9.33 13.76 1.42
C GLN A 19 -7.87 14.12 1.68
N ARG A 20 -7.40 15.30 1.29
CA ARG A 20 -5.99 15.71 1.42
C ARG A 20 -5.46 15.56 2.85
N ALA A 21 -6.23 16.00 3.84
CA ALA A 21 -5.83 15.86 5.24
C ALA A 21 -5.68 14.40 5.65
N GLU A 22 -6.56 13.53 5.16
CA GLU A 22 -6.50 12.09 5.42
C GLU A 22 -5.29 11.44 4.74
N LEU A 23 -5.05 11.75 3.47
CA LEU A 23 -3.90 11.23 2.74
C LEU A 23 -2.57 11.67 3.38
N VAL A 24 -2.49 12.91 3.87
CA VAL A 24 -1.33 13.38 4.63
C VAL A 24 -1.20 12.63 5.96
N ARG A 25 -2.31 12.38 6.67
CA ARG A 25 -2.29 11.54 7.90
C ARG A 25 -1.79 10.12 7.61
N VAL A 26 -2.22 9.52 6.51
CA VAL A 26 -1.73 8.21 6.05
C VAL A 26 -0.21 8.26 5.84
N ALA A 27 0.31 9.22 5.09
CA ALA A 27 1.75 9.37 4.87
C ALA A 27 2.54 9.61 6.18
N ARG A 28 1.95 10.34 7.14
CA ARG A 28 2.52 10.58 8.47
C ARG A 28 2.52 9.31 9.32
N HIS A 29 1.45 8.52 9.28
CA HIS A 29 1.37 7.23 9.97
C HIS A 29 2.39 6.24 9.42
N GLU A 30 2.68 6.33 8.12
CA GLU A 30 3.78 5.58 7.50
C GLU A 30 5.17 6.09 7.91
N GLY A 31 5.30 7.16 8.72
CA GLY A 31 6.56 7.60 9.33
C GLY A 31 7.29 8.73 8.62
N LEU A 32 6.63 9.47 7.71
CA LEU A 32 7.21 10.64 7.06
C LEU A 32 7.17 11.91 7.94
N GLY A 33 8.13 12.81 7.72
CA GLY A 33 8.09 14.18 8.23
C GLY A 33 6.89 14.96 7.68
N PRO A 34 6.53 16.10 8.29
CA PRO A 34 5.37 16.89 7.86
C PRO A 34 5.49 17.42 6.42
N GLU A 35 6.67 17.87 6.03
CA GLU A 35 6.95 18.35 4.67
C GLU A 35 6.96 17.19 3.67
N ASP A 36 7.72 16.14 3.98
CA ASP A 36 7.80 14.92 3.15
C ASP A 36 6.43 14.27 2.92
N ALA A 37 5.55 14.31 3.92
CA ALA A 37 4.20 13.75 3.83
C ALA A 37 3.33 14.51 2.82
N VAL A 38 3.43 15.85 2.78
CA VAL A 38 2.72 16.67 1.79
C VAL A 38 3.24 16.39 0.39
N ASP A 39 4.56 16.32 0.24
CA ASP A 39 5.20 16.03 -1.05
C ASP A 39 4.88 14.60 -1.52
N CYS A 40 4.86 13.64 -0.61
CA CYS A 40 4.44 12.27 -0.90
C CYS A 40 3.02 12.19 -1.44
N VAL A 41 2.08 12.95 -0.86
CA VAL A 41 0.71 13.01 -1.36
C VAL A 41 0.68 13.65 -2.75
N HIS A 42 1.47 14.69 -2.98
CA HIS A 42 1.59 15.31 -4.31
C HIS A 42 2.09 14.31 -5.36
N ASP A 43 3.20 13.61 -5.09
CA ASP A 43 3.76 12.60 -5.99
C ASP A 43 2.77 11.46 -6.29
N ALA A 44 1.99 11.05 -5.29
CA ALA A 44 0.96 10.05 -5.44
C ALA A 44 -0.17 10.50 -6.39
N LEU A 45 -0.56 11.78 -6.33
CA LEU A 45 -1.56 12.35 -7.22
C LEU A 45 -1.06 12.45 -8.67
N VAL A 46 0.18 12.89 -8.86
CA VAL A 46 0.82 12.91 -10.18
C VAL A 46 0.88 11.49 -10.76
N THR A 47 1.27 10.52 -9.94
CA THR A 47 1.29 9.10 -10.33
C THR A 47 -0.09 8.61 -10.75
N PHE A 48 -1.13 8.96 -9.98
CA PHE A 48 -2.51 8.59 -10.29
C PHE A 48 -2.97 9.15 -11.64
N LEU A 49 -2.76 10.46 -11.86
CA LEU A 49 -3.14 11.14 -13.10
C LEU A 49 -2.46 10.51 -14.32
N ASN A 50 -1.15 10.27 -14.24
CA ASN A 50 -0.40 9.65 -15.33
C ASN A 50 -0.93 8.24 -15.68
N LEU A 51 -1.30 7.43 -14.67
CA LEU A 51 -1.86 6.09 -14.89
C LEU A 51 -3.23 6.12 -15.56
N THR A 52 -4.05 7.12 -15.25
CA THR A 52 -5.37 7.30 -15.85
C THR A 52 -5.29 7.87 -17.26
N GLU A 53 -4.45 8.88 -17.51
CA GLU A 53 -4.29 9.51 -18.82
C GLU A 53 -3.70 8.57 -19.86
N SER A 54 -2.77 7.71 -19.46
CA SER A 54 -2.16 6.72 -20.35
C SER A 54 -3.09 5.55 -20.70
N GLY A 55 -4.31 5.51 -20.15
CA GLY A 55 -5.25 4.39 -20.31
C GLY A 55 -4.74 3.06 -19.71
N LEU A 56 -3.68 3.11 -18.89
CA LEU A 56 -3.10 1.94 -18.24
C LEU A 56 -4.04 1.38 -17.16
N ARG A 57 -4.97 2.21 -16.67
CA ARG A 57 -5.97 1.81 -15.69
C ARG A 57 -7.28 2.59 -15.80
N THR A 58 -8.39 1.86 -15.80
CA THR A 58 -9.72 2.40 -15.51
C THR A 58 -10.02 2.17 -14.03
N VAL A 59 -10.35 3.23 -13.30
CA VAL A 59 -10.70 3.17 -11.87
C VAL A 59 -12.13 3.66 -11.72
N GLU A 60 -12.98 2.87 -11.07
CA GLU A 60 -14.33 3.29 -10.69
C GLU A 60 -14.25 4.42 -9.67
N GLU A 61 -15.16 5.38 -9.74
CA GLU A 61 -15.15 6.60 -8.93
C GLU A 61 -15.11 6.31 -7.42
N GLU A 62 -15.87 5.30 -7.00
CA GLU A 62 -15.97 4.84 -5.62
C GLU A 62 -14.66 4.22 -5.10
N ALA A 63 -13.82 3.70 -5.99
CA ALA A 63 -12.55 3.07 -5.65
C ALA A 63 -11.37 4.06 -5.59
N ILE A 64 -11.54 5.28 -6.12
CA ILE A 64 -10.48 6.31 -6.18
C ILE A 64 -9.87 6.58 -4.78
N PRO A 65 -10.64 6.78 -3.69
CA PRO A 65 -10.08 7.04 -2.37
C PRO A 65 -9.15 5.94 -1.86
N ALA A 66 -9.62 4.69 -1.93
CA ALA A 66 -8.86 3.52 -1.48
C ALA A 66 -7.58 3.33 -2.32
N TYR A 67 -7.68 3.63 -3.62
CA TYR A 67 -6.57 3.55 -4.54
C TYR A 67 -5.52 4.64 -4.27
N LEU A 68 -5.94 5.90 -4.08
CA LEU A 68 -5.07 7.01 -3.71
C LEU A 68 -4.36 6.73 -2.37
N ALA A 69 -5.08 6.24 -1.36
CA ALA A 69 -4.46 5.83 -0.10
C ALA A 69 -3.42 4.72 -0.30
N GLY A 70 -3.66 3.80 -1.25
CA GLY A 70 -2.69 2.78 -1.66
C GLY A 70 -1.43 3.36 -2.30
N ILE A 71 -1.57 4.30 -3.24
CA ILE A 71 -0.43 4.98 -3.86
C ILE A 71 0.34 5.77 -2.82
N VAL A 72 -0.33 6.53 -1.95
CA VAL A 72 0.31 7.31 -0.87
C VAL A 72 1.08 6.42 0.08
N ARG A 73 0.50 5.30 0.54
CA ARG A 73 1.22 4.33 1.38
C ARG A 73 2.49 3.85 0.69
N ASN A 74 2.38 3.40 -0.55
CA ASN A 74 3.54 2.91 -1.31
C ASN A 74 4.61 3.99 -1.54
N ALA A 75 4.20 5.23 -1.83
CA ALA A 75 5.11 6.34 -2.04
C ALA A 75 5.81 6.74 -0.73
N ALA A 76 5.09 6.78 0.39
CA ALA A 76 5.62 7.15 1.70
C ALA A 76 6.68 6.16 2.18
N ARG A 77 6.33 4.88 2.05
CA ARG A 77 7.18 3.72 2.27
C ARG A 77 8.45 3.75 1.43
N ASN A 78 8.32 3.91 0.11
CA ASN A 78 9.48 4.03 -0.77
C ASN A 78 10.36 5.25 -0.44
N LYS A 79 9.78 6.41 -0.10
CA LYS A 79 10.54 7.59 0.36
C LYS A 79 11.32 7.30 1.64
N ARG A 80 10.72 6.61 2.62
CA ARG A 80 11.43 6.17 3.83
C ARG A 80 12.59 5.25 3.53
N ARG A 81 12.39 4.26 2.65
CA ARG A 81 13.46 3.36 2.21
C ARG A 81 14.61 4.12 1.58
N LEU A 82 14.33 5.02 0.63
CA LEU A 82 15.35 5.84 -0.03
C LEU A 82 16.07 6.76 0.95
N HIS A 83 15.33 7.39 1.86
CA HIS A 83 15.92 8.25 2.90
C HIS A 83 16.76 7.45 3.90
N HIS A 84 16.39 6.21 4.21
CA HIS A 84 17.18 5.29 5.03
C HIS A 84 18.47 4.86 4.32
N LEU A 85 18.39 4.51 3.04
CA LEU A 85 19.54 4.15 2.21
C LEU A 85 20.49 5.33 1.97
N ALA A 86 19.95 6.56 1.90
CA ALA A 86 20.73 7.79 1.66
C ALA A 86 21.39 8.35 2.92
N LYS A 87 21.11 7.82 4.12
CA LYS A 87 21.76 8.25 5.37
C LYS A 87 22.96 7.35 5.71
N PRO A 88 24.20 7.85 5.67
CA PRO A 88 25.28 7.26 6.46
C PRO A 88 24.97 7.56 7.93
N HIS A 89 24.54 6.52 8.68
CA HIS A 89 24.37 6.47 10.13
C HIS A 89 24.05 7.80 10.85
N ALA A 90 22.75 8.11 11.01
CA ALA A 90 22.28 9.09 11.99
C ALA A 90 21.62 8.36 13.18
N SER A 91 21.96 8.82 14.37
CA SER A 91 21.81 8.23 15.70
C SER A 91 20.40 7.73 16.09
N LEU A 92 20.40 6.56 16.73
CA LEU A 92 19.28 5.88 17.40
C LEU A 92 18.78 6.69 18.61
N ASP A 93 17.97 7.72 18.43
CA ASP A 93 17.48 8.51 19.58
C ASP A 93 16.01 8.95 19.49
N LEU A 94 15.16 8.22 18.76
CA LEU A 94 13.72 8.50 18.66
C LEU A 94 12.87 7.21 18.67
N LEU A 95 13.19 6.27 19.57
CA LEU A 95 12.30 5.16 19.92
C LEU A 95 11.75 5.38 21.32
N ASP A 96 10.92 6.40 21.49
CA ASP A 96 9.96 6.42 22.59
C ASP A 96 8.78 7.31 22.24
N SER A 97 7.60 6.70 22.13
CA SER A 97 6.33 7.24 22.64
C SER A 97 5.16 6.36 22.18
N GLY A 98 4.59 5.61 23.13
CA GLY A 98 3.14 5.50 23.24
C GLY A 98 2.48 4.16 22.88
N ALA A 99 2.96 3.05 23.44
CA ALA A 99 2.14 1.84 23.58
C ALA A 99 1.41 1.87 24.93
N ASP A 100 0.23 2.49 24.98
CA ASP A 100 -0.86 2.19 25.92
C ASP A 100 -2.08 3.07 25.58
N GLU A 101 -2.71 2.81 24.43
CA GLU A 101 -4.06 3.29 24.15
C GLU A 101 -5.05 2.14 24.38
N PRO A 102 -6.21 2.40 25.03
CA PRO A 102 -7.22 1.38 25.23
C PRO A 102 -7.70 0.84 23.86
N LEU A 103 -7.60 -0.48 23.69
CA LEU A 103 -8.04 -1.19 22.49
C LEU A 103 -9.53 -0.92 22.24
N THR A 104 -9.83 -0.10 21.25
CA THR A 104 -11.20 0.09 20.76
C THR A 104 -11.66 -1.12 19.96
N ASP A 105 -12.97 -1.34 19.83
CA ASP A 105 -13.53 -2.45 19.02
C ASP A 105 -12.98 -2.46 17.59
N ALA A 106 -12.72 -1.29 17.00
CA ALA A 106 -12.09 -1.16 15.68
C ALA A 106 -10.62 -1.64 15.64
N MET A 107 -9.87 -1.48 16.73
CA MET A 107 -8.51 -2.03 16.84
C MET A 107 -8.54 -3.55 17.02
N LEU A 108 -9.56 -4.08 17.70
CA LEU A 108 -9.76 -5.51 17.88
C LEU A 108 -10.10 -6.18 16.53
N GLU A 109 -11.06 -5.62 15.79
CA GLU A 109 -11.43 -6.08 14.44
C GLU A 109 -10.22 -6.02 13.49
N SER A 110 -9.43 -4.94 13.55
CA SER A 110 -8.19 -4.83 12.76
C SER A 110 -7.14 -5.89 13.14
N ALA A 111 -7.03 -6.25 14.42
CA ALA A 111 -6.12 -7.30 14.88
C ALA A 111 -6.58 -8.70 14.42
N GLU A 112 -7.89 -8.98 14.44
CA GLU A 112 -8.47 -10.23 13.93
C GLU A 112 -8.23 -10.36 12.42
N ASP A 113 -8.46 -9.29 11.66
CA ASP A 113 -8.15 -9.22 10.23
C ASP A 113 -6.67 -9.44 9.95
N HIS A 114 -5.79 -8.89 10.78
CA HIS A 114 -4.35 -9.07 10.64
C HIS A 114 -3.95 -10.54 10.85
N VAL A 115 -4.47 -11.19 11.89
CA VAL A 115 -4.22 -12.62 12.17
C VAL A 115 -4.72 -13.49 11.01
N ARG A 116 -5.93 -13.23 10.53
CA ARG A 116 -6.51 -13.97 9.39
C ARG A 116 -5.70 -13.78 8.11
N LEU A 117 -5.30 -12.55 7.80
CA LEU A 117 -4.46 -12.27 6.64
C LEU A 117 -3.12 -13.00 6.72
N ARG A 118 -2.50 -13.04 7.90
CA ARG A 118 -1.24 -13.77 8.11
C ARG A 118 -1.40 -15.26 7.88
N ALA A 119 -2.47 -15.88 8.39
CA ALA A 119 -2.79 -17.28 8.11
C ALA A 119 -3.01 -17.54 6.61
N CYS A 120 -3.68 -16.63 5.90
CA CYS A 120 -3.86 -16.73 4.45
C CYS A 120 -2.53 -16.59 3.67
N VAL A 121 -1.63 -15.70 4.09
CA VAL A 121 -0.28 -15.59 3.51
C VAL A 121 0.52 -16.87 3.74
N ASP A 122 0.33 -17.53 4.89
CA ASP A 122 0.97 -18.81 5.20
C ASP A 122 0.46 -19.99 4.35
N GLN A 123 -0.66 -19.84 3.63
CA GLN A 123 -1.14 -20.83 2.66
C GLN A 123 -0.57 -20.61 1.24
N LEU A 124 0.07 -19.47 0.98
CA LEU A 124 0.73 -19.24 -0.31
C LEU A 124 1.94 -20.16 -0.48
N CYS A 125 2.17 -20.60 -1.72
CA CYS A 125 3.38 -21.36 -2.03
C CYS A 125 4.64 -20.51 -1.81
N GLY A 126 5.79 -21.14 -1.56
CA GLY A 126 7.02 -20.45 -1.15
C GLY A 126 7.42 -19.29 -2.06
N THR A 127 7.35 -19.46 -3.38
CA THR A 127 7.68 -18.41 -4.35
C THR A 127 6.68 -17.26 -4.34
N GLN A 128 5.37 -17.54 -4.21
CA GLN A 128 4.35 -16.50 -4.11
C GLN A 128 4.48 -15.72 -2.79
N ARG A 129 4.72 -16.42 -1.68
CA ARG A 129 4.95 -15.80 -0.38
C ARG A 129 6.17 -14.88 -0.43
N ALA A 130 7.30 -15.37 -0.97
CA ALA A 130 8.51 -14.57 -1.12
C ALA A 130 8.26 -13.31 -1.98
N VAL A 131 7.57 -13.45 -3.11
CA VAL A 131 7.22 -12.31 -3.97
C VAL A 131 6.30 -11.31 -3.25
N VAL A 132 5.30 -11.78 -2.50
CA VAL A 132 4.39 -10.94 -1.71
C VAL A 132 5.14 -10.23 -0.59
N THR A 133 5.98 -10.94 0.15
CA THR A 133 6.80 -10.39 1.23
C THR A 133 7.75 -9.33 0.70
N LEU A 134 8.57 -9.66 -0.31
CA LEU A 134 9.53 -8.71 -0.88
C LEU A 134 8.82 -7.48 -1.46
N ARG A 135 7.67 -7.67 -2.10
CA ARG A 135 6.95 -6.56 -2.73
C ARG A 135 6.19 -5.66 -1.75
N PHE A 136 5.56 -6.24 -0.72
CA PHE A 136 4.61 -5.52 0.14
C PHE A 136 5.09 -5.30 1.57
N LEU A 137 5.94 -6.18 2.11
CA LEU A 137 6.53 -6.04 3.45
C LEU A 137 7.90 -5.37 3.38
N GLU A 138 8.74 -5.79 2.42
CA GLU A 138 10.07 -5.19 2.21
C GLU A 138 10.08 -4.09 1.14
N GLU A 139 8.92 -3.84 0.53
CA GLU A 139 8.68 -2.69 -0.36
C GLU A 139 9.61 -2.60 -1.58
N GLN A 140 10.17 -3.73 -1.99
CA GLN A 140 11.07 -3.79 -3.14
C GLN A 140 10.27 -3.56 -4.44
N PRO A 141 10.77 -2.76 -5.41
CA PRO A 141 10.16 -2.67 -6.73
C PRO A 141 10.21 -4.02 -7.45
N GLY A 142 9.28 -4.25 -8.37
CA GLY A 142 9.13 -5.55 -9.02
C GLY A 142 10.38 -6.01 -9.78
N GLU A 143 11.24 -5.09 -10.22
CA GLU A 143 12.54 -5.37 -10.85
C GLU A 143 13.56 -5.87 -9.82
N ASP A 144 13.65 -5.25 -8.65
CA ASP A 144 14.52 -5.68 -7.55
C ASP A 144 14.06 -7.03 -6.98
N VAL A 145 12.74 -7.27 -6.88
CA VAL A 145 12.18 -8.57 -6.49
C VAL A 145 12.58 -9.65 -7.51
N ALA A 146 12.47 -9.34 -8.81
CA ALA A 146 12.84 -10.23 -9.89
C ALA A 146 14.33 -10.59 -9.83
N ALA A 147 15.20 -9.59 -9.64
CA ALA A 147 16.64 -9.77 -9.47
C ALA A 147 16.97 -10.60 -8.22
N SER A 148 16.35 -10.29 -7.08
CA SER A 148 16.59 -10.98 -5.80
C SER A 148 16.19 -12.46 -5.83
N LEU A 149 15.14 -12.79 -6.59
CA LEU A 149 14.64 -14.16 -6.71
C LEU A 149 15.15 -14.91 -7.95
N GLY A 150 15.97 -14.26 -8.80
CA GLY A 150 16.48 -14.86 -10.04
C GLY A 150 15.39 -15.21 -11.06
N ILE A 151 14.29 -14.45 -11.09
CA ILE A 151 13.15 -14.65 -12.00
C ILE A 151 12.90 -13.42 -12.88
N SER A 152 12.01 -13.53 -13.87
CA SER A 152 11.67 -12.39 -14.73
C SER A 152 10.65 -11.44 -14.08
N ARG A 153 10.72 -10.15 -14.43
CA ARG A 153 9.75 -9.12 -14.00
C ARG A 153 8.30 -9.50 -14.33
N GLY A 154 8.06 -10.07 -15.50
CA GLY A 154 6.74 -10.55 -15.90
C GLY A 154 6.26 -11.74 -15.07
N TYR A 155 7.17 -12.63 -14.66
CA TYR A 155 6.80 -13.73 -13.77
C TYR A 155 6.45 -13.25 -12.35
N VAL A 156 7.14 -12.21 -11.85
CA VAL A 156 6.75 -11.52 -10.61
C VAL A 156 5.32 -10.99 -10.70
N ASP A 157 4.92 -10.34 -11.79
CA ASP A 157 3.54 -9.85 -11.96
C ASP A 157 2.50 -10.99 -11.95
N VAL A 158 2.80 -12.11 -12.62
CA VAL A 158 1.94 -13.30 -12.62
C VAL A 158 1.80 -13.88 -11.21
N LEU A 159 2.90 -13.98 -10.46
CA LEU A 159 2.88 -14.48 -9.09
C LEU A 159 2.11 -13.55 -8.15
N LEU A 160 2.30 -12.23 -8.26
CA LEU A 160 1.55 -11.23 -7.49
C LEU A 160 0.05 -11.29 -7.81
N HIS A 161 -0.32 -11.42 -9.08
CA HIS A 161 -1.72 -11.56 -9.48
C HIS A 161 -2.35 -12.80 -8.84
N ARG A 162 -1.71 -13.97 -8.99
CA ARG A 162 -2.19 -15.24 -8.43
C ARG A 162 -2.28 -15.18 -6.90
N ALA A 163 -1.27 -14.64 -6.23
CA ALA A 163 -1.27 -14.47 -4.79
C ALA A 163 -2.42 -13.57 -4.32
N LYS A 164 -2.67 -12.43 -4.99
CA LYS A 164 -3.81 -11.54 -4.65
C LYS A 164 -5.16 -12.24 -4.79
N VAL A 165 -5.35 -13.03 -5.84
CA VAL A 165 -6.59 -13.81 -6.03
C VAL A 165 -6.76 -14.80 -4.88
N GLN A 166 -5.73 -15.56 -4.55
CA GLN A 166 -5.79 -16.55 -3.47
C GLN A 166 -6.03 -15.91 -2.10
N LEU A 167 -5.35 -14.80 -1.79
CA LEU A 167 -5.54 -14.07 -0.53
C LEU A 167 -6.97 -13.51 -0.42
N ARG A 168 -7.55 -12.99 -1.51
CA ARG A 168 -8.94 -12.51 -1.50
C ARG A 168 -9.93 -13.64 -1.22
N SER A 169 -9.75 -14.80 -1.87
CA SER A 169 -10.59 -15.97 -1.64
C SER A 169 -10.47 -16.46 -0.19
N CYS A 170 -9.25 -16.57 0.34
CA CYS A 170 -9.01 -17.01 1.71
C CYS A 170 -9.60 -16.05 2.75
N MET A 171 -9.50 -14.73 2.53
CA MET A 171 -10.08 -13.73 3.45
C MET A 171 -11.62 -13.65 3.38
N ALA A 172 -12.21 -14.08 2.27
CA ALA A 172 -13.66 -14.10 2.07
C ALA A 172 -14.33 -15.39 2.58
N GLU A 173 -13.56 -16.46 2.76
CA GLU A 173 -14.04 -17.66 3.43
C GLU A 173 -14.18 -17.36 4.94
N PRO A 174 -15.39 -17.51 5.53
CA PRO A 174 -15.53 -17.39 6.97
C PRO A 174 -14.70 -18.50 7.59
N THR A 175 -13.63 -18.13 8.30
CA THR A 175 -12.77 -19.08 9.00
C THR A 175 -13.64 -19.85 9.99
N SER A 176 -14.04 -21.07 9.64
CA SER A 176 -14.55 -22.05 10.59
C SER A 176 -13.39 -22.36 11.53
N SER A 177 -13.41 -21.74 12.71
CA SER A 177 -12.46 -21.99 13.78
C SER A 177 -12.48 -23.49 14.11
N PRO A 178 -11.33 -24.18 14.19
CA PRO A 178 -11.28 -25.42 14.94
C PRO A 178 -11.39 -25.03 16.42
N SER A 179 -12.52 -25.38 17.04
CA SER A 179 -12.68 -25.36 18.50
C SER A 179 -11.62 -26.24 19.19
N PRO A 180 -11.28 -25.94 20.45
CA PRO A 180 -10.15 -26.52 21.19
C PRO A 180 -10.21 -28.04 21.39
#